data_AF-A0AAD8LZH0-F1
#
_entry.id   AF-A0AAD8LZH0-F1
#
_cell.length_a   1.000
_cell.length_b   1.000
_cell.length_c   1.000
_cell.angle_alpha   90.00
_cell.angle_beta   90.00
_cell.angle_gamma   90.00
#
_symmetry.space_group_name_H-M   'P 1'
#
loop_
_entity.id
_entity.type
_entity.pdbx_description
1 polymer ?
#
loop_
_entity_poly.entity_id
_entity_poly.type
_entity_poly.pdbx_seq_one_letter_code
_entity_poly.pdbx_strand_id
1 'polypeptide(L)'
;MATLDVFSRLDDNLLIEIIIHLSVNYWGALACVSKKFCSVLHDSCYKLKCTQKNPELVSDLLSDGVLASPPGGWPALFKLLFCCPGLVRVGVRADLRPTNVDGDDYYYYRRLLGPHFSWWEAELSRKQGNVFLRDRFSNNCLYLSRWCGCTHIEEKYKYMLFRGIFIDFKNTLVWQTVNDGYRYRVDLNCAFCDSKRTWDLYSSSCLIRVFGIKDDEERFDRGFVCENGHVFGVWRDLRGEPLYRCFLMLVRIVLIDLLYPAITVYVYVIGLGMSENVAQDGDGAAGHGVVRFIGPPVP
;
A
#
# COMPACT_ATOMS: atom_id res chain seq x y z
N MET A 1 -33.89 8.64 -26.55
CA MET A 1 -34.07 8.99 -25.14
C MET A 1 -32.73 9.47 -24.60
N ALA A 2 -32.55 10.78 -24.40
CA ALA A 2 -31.38 11.29 -23.69
C ALA A 2 -31.57 10.94 -22.21
N THR A 3 -30.76 10.04 -21.67
CA THR A 3 -30.65 9.87 -20.22
C THR A 3 -30.23 11.22 -19.66
N LEU A 4 -31.14 11.92 -18.99
CA LEU A 4 -30.82 13.10 -18.20
C LEU A 4 -29.77 12.67 -17.19
N ASP A 5 -28.51 13.03 -17.43
CA ASP A 5 -27.43 12.82 -16.47
C ASP A 5 -27.70 13.73 -15.28
N VAL A 6 -28.43 13.21 -14.29
CA VAL A 6 -28.82 13.95 -13.08
C VAL A 6 -27.59 14.57 -12.42
N PHE A 7 -26.43 13.92 -12.52
CA PHE A 7 -25.17 14.38 -11.93
C PHE A 7 -24.56 15.57 -12.69
N SER A 8 -24.83 15.72 -14.00
CA SER A 8 -24.36 16.89 -14.74
C SER A 8 -24.99 18.19 -14.24
N ARG A 9 -26.18 18.09 -13.62
CA ARG A 9 -26.96 19.22 -13.08
C ARG A 9 -26.65 19.57 -11.62
N LEU A 10 -25.95 18.70 -10.88
CA LEU A 10 -25.58 18.98 -9.50
C LEU A 10 -24.48 20.04 -9.43
N ASP A 11 -24.50 20.90 -8.41
CA ASP A 11 -23.42 21.84 -8.15
C ASP A 11 -22.13 21.10 -7.75
N ASP A 12 -20.96 21.67 -8.07
CA ASP A 12 -19.67 21.04 -7.82
C ASP A 12 -19.40 20.86 -6.32
N ASN A 13 -19.87 21.75 -5.44
CA ASN A 13 -19.69 21.59 -3.99
C ASN A 13 -20.48 20.39 -3.45
N LEU A 14 -21.70 20.20 -3.94
CA LEU A 14 -22.52 19.04 -3.56
C LEU A 14 -21.91 17.75 -4.11
N LEU A 15 -21.36 17.77 -5.33
CA LEU A 15 -20.62 16.63 -5.87
C LEU A 15 -19.39 16.30 -5.02
N ILE A 16 -18.62 17.31 -4.60
CA ILE A 16 -17.46 17.12 -3.72
C ILE A 16 -17.89 16.48 -2.39
N GLU A 17 -18.95 16.99 -1.76
CA GLU A 17 -19.49 16.45 -0.51
C GLU A 17 -19.86 14.97 -0.66
N ILE A 18 -20.65 14.64 -1.69
CA ILE A 18 -21.04 13.25 -1.99
C ILE A 18 -19.79 12.38 -2.18
N ILE A 19 -18.83 12.80 -3.03
CA ILE A 19 -17.65 12.01 -3.38
C ILE A 19 -16.74 11.77 -2.17
N ILE A 20 -16.55 12.76 -1.29
CA ILE A 20 -15.68 12.64 -0.11
C ILE A 20 -16.19 11.60 0.88
N HIS A 21 -17.51 11.40 0.94
CA HIS A 21 -18.16 10.37 1.74
C HIS A 21 -18.10 8.97 1.11
N LEU A 22 -17.81 8.86 -0.19
CA LEU A 22 -17.61 7.56 -0.84
C LEU A 22 -16.23 6.97 -0.50
N SER A 23 -16.14 5.65 -0.48
CA SER A 23 -14.86 4.95 -0.37
C SER A 23 -13.97 5.31 -1.57
N VAL A 24 -12.70 5.62 -1.28
CA VAL A 24 -11.67 5.99 -2.26
C VAL A 24 -11.49 4.95 -3.37
N ASN A 25 -11.83 3.69 -3.10
CA ASN A 25 -11.75 2.58 -4.06
C ASN A 25 -12.66 2.79 -5.28
N TYR A 26 -13.76 3.55 -5.12
CA TYR A 26 -14.71 3.85 -6.20
C TYR A 26 -14.33 5.09 -7.01
N TRP A 27 -13.37 5.90 -6.55
CA TRP A 27 -13.05 7.19 -7.18
C TRP A 27 -12.47 7.02 -8.58
N GLY A 28 -11.68 5.96 -8.81
CA GLY A 28 -11.18 5.62 -10.15
C GLY A 28 -12.30 5.26 -11.12
N ALA A 29 -13.32 4.52 -10.67
CA ALA A 29 -14.48 4.20 -11.49
C ALA A 29 -15.31 5.46 -11.77
N LEU A 30 -15.54 6.31 -10.76
CA LEU A 30 -16.26 7.58 -10.90
C LEU A 30 -15.61 8.51 -11.93
N ALA A 31 -14.27 8.62 -11.93
CA ALA A 31 -13.55 9.41 -12.91
C ALA A 31 -13.80 8.94 -14.36
N CYS A 32 -14.03 7.64 -14.57
CA CYS A 32 -14.32 7.06 -15.87
C CYS A 32 -15.78 7.25 -16.33
N VAL A 33 -16.71 7.59 -15.43
CA VAL A 33 -18.13 7.75 -15.76
C VAL A 33 -18.41 9.06 -16.48
N SER A 34 -17.76 10.16 -16.08
CA SER A 34 -17.98 11.49 -16.66
C SER A 34 -16.75 12.39 -16.55
N LYS A 35 -16.57 13.27 -17.54
CA LYS A 35 -15.55 14.33 -17.51
C LYS A 35 -15.72 15.25 -16.30
N LYS A 36 -16.96 15.48 -15.86
CA LYS A 36 -17.25 16.32 -14.68
C LYS A 36 -16.70 15.69 -13.41
N PHE A 37 -16.97 14.40 -13.18
CA PHE A 37 -16.40 13.66 -12.05
C PHE A 37 -14.87 13.64 -12.09
N CYS A 38 -14.29 13.42 -13.27
CA CYS A 38 -12.83 13.46 -13.44
C CYS A 38 -12.24 14.82 -13.05
N SER A 39 -12.83 15.93 -13.51
CA SER A 39 -12.38 17.29 -13.15
C SER A 39 -12.50 17.53 -11.65
N VAL A 40 -13.68 17.30 -11.07
CA VAL A 40 -13.94 17.52 -9.63
C VAL A 40 -12.98 16.74 -8.75
N LEU A 41 -12.67 15.48 -9.11
CA LEU A 41 -11.71 14.66 -8.41
C LEU A 41 -10.29 15.25 -8.46
N HIS A 42 -9.85 15.66 -9.65
CA HIS A 42 -8.51 16.20 -9.89
C HIS A 42 -8.30 17.59 -9.27
N ASP A 43 -9.32 18.44 -9.33
CA ASP A 43 -9.23 19.84 -8.92
C ASP A 43 -9.40 20.02 -7.40
N SER A 44 -10.25 19.20 -6.77
CA SER A 44 -10.66 19.40 -5.37
C SER A 44 -10.56 18.15 -4.49
N CYS A 45 -11.13 17.01 -4.89
CA CYS A 45 -11.30 15.88 -3.95
C CYS A 45 -9.98 15.26 -3.51
N TYR A 46 -9.01 15.08 -4.41
CA TYR A 46 -7.70 14.54 -4.03
C TYR A 46 -7.00 15.45 -3.00
N LYS A 47 -7.01 16.77 -3.24
CA LYS A 47 -6.44 17.76 -2.31
C LYS A 47 -7.10 17.66 -0.94
N LEU A 48 -8.43 17.72 -0.89
CA LEU A 48 -9.18 17.65 0.37
C LEU A 48 -8.86 16.37 1.15
N LYS A 49 -8.87 15.21 0.48
CA LYS A 49 -8.61 13.92 1.12
C LYS A 49 -7.17 13.78 1.62
N CYS A 50 -6.18 14.22 0.83
CA CYS A 50 -4.78 14.21 1.23
C CYS A 50 -4.52 15.11 2.45
N THR A 51 -5.09 16.33 2.45
CA THR A 51 -4.97 17.28 3.57
C THR A 51 -5.62 16.75 4.84
N GLN A 52 -6.80 16.13 4.72
CA GLN A 52 -7.47 15.48 5.86
C GLN A 52 -6.65 14.32 6.42
N LYS A 53 -6.01 13.53 5.54
CA LYS A 53 -5.31 12.32 5.95
C LYS A 53 -3.97 12.57 6.64
N ASN A 54 -3.16 13.48 6.10
CA ASN A 54 -1.79 13.71 6.54
C ASN A 54 -1.46 15.22 6.48
N PRO A 55 -2.07 16.04 7.37
CA PRO A 55 -1.97 17.51 7.30
C PRO A 55 -0.53 18.03 7.49
N GLU A 56 0.25 17.41 8.38
CA GLU A 56 1.66 17.76 8.60
C GLU A 56 2.48 17.62 7.32
N LEU A 57 2.35 16.47 6.63
CA LEU A 57 3.02 16.23 5.36
C LEU A 57 2.62 17.26 4.29
N VAL A 58 1.32 17.57 4.19
CA VAL A 58 0.85 18.54 3.21
C VAL A 58 1.39 19.93 3.52
N SER A 59 1.41 20.33 4.79
CA SER A 59 2.03 21.59 5.22
C SER A 59 3.49 21.63 4.79
N ASP A 60 4.28 20.61 5.13
CA ASP A 60 5.71 20.56 4.81
C ASP A 60 5.99 20.56 3.29
N LEU A 61 5.16 19.88 2.50
CA LEU A 61 5.29 19.88 1.03
C LEU A 61 4.97 21.24 0.40
N LEU A 62 4.15 22.07 1.06
CA LEU A 62 3.71 23.37 0.56
C LEU A 62 4.40 24.56 1.26
N SER A 63 5.17 24.32 2.33
CA SER A 63 5.73 25.34 3.22
C SER A 63 6.69 26.31 2.51
N ASP A 64 7.23 25.94 1.36
CA ASP A 64 8.14 26.80 0.60
C ASP A 64 7.42 27.88 -0.22
N GLY A 65 6.06 27.93 -0.21
CA GLY A 65 5.24 29.01 -0.80
C GLY A 65 5.31 29.15 -2.33
N VAL A 66 6.30 28.53 -2.99
CA VAL A 66 6.54 28.56 -4.43
C VAL A 66 5.67 27.52 -5.16
N LEU A 67 5.26 26.45 -4.48
CA LEU A 67 4.52 25.34 -5.09
C LEU A 67 3.03 25.41 -4.74
N ALA A 68 2.17 25.58 -5.75
CA ALA A 68 0.72 25.50 -5.61
C ALA A 68 0.20 24.05 -5.42
N SER A 69 1.08 23.06 -5.61
CA SER A 69 0.75 21.62 -5.59
C SER A 69 1.97 20.80 -5.15
N PRO A 70 1.77 19.65 -4.47
CA PRO A 70 2.87 18.75 -4.14
C PRO A 70 3.59 18.23 -5.40
N PRO A 71 4.83 17.72 -5.26
CA PRO A 71 5.59 17.11 -6.36
C PRO A 71 4.78 16.03 -7.09
N GLY A 72 4.70 16.14 -8.42
CA GLY A 72 3.89 15.21 -9.23
C GLY A 72 2.37 15.39 -9.13
N GLY A 73 1.87 16.39 -8.41
CA GLY A 73 0.44 16.72 -8.34
C GLY A 73 -0.31 16.08 -7.18
N TRP A 74 -1.47 16.65 -6.84
CA TRP A 74 -2.42 16.05 -5.89
C TRP A 74 -2.83 14.59 -6.22
N PRO A 75 -3.03 14.19 -7.49
CA PRO A 75 -3.30 12.80 -7.82
C PRO A 75 -2.15 11.85 -7.45
N ALA A 76 -0.89 12.30 -7.57
CA ALA A 76 0.27 11.49 -7.19
C ALA A 76 0.37 11.34 -5.68
N LEU A 77 0.16 12.42 -4.91
CA LEU A 77 0.11 12.35 -3.46
C LEU A 77 -1.05 11.45 -2.99
N PHE A 78 -2.20 11.51 -3.65
CA PHE A 78 -3.32 10.62 -3.37
C PHE A 78 -2.95 9.15 -3.61
N LYS A 79 -2.37 8.82 -4.77
CA LYS A 79 -1.87 7.46 -5.03
C LYS A 79 -0.83 7.05 -3.98
N LEU A 80 0.02 7.96 -3.53
CA LEU A 80 1.03 7.67 -2.51
C LEU A 80 0.42 7.39 -1.14
N LEU A 81 -0.68 8.03 -0.77
CA LEU A 81 -1.37 7.77 0.51
C LEU A 81 -2.28 6.54 0.46
N PHE A 82 -2.91 6.27 -0.69
CA PHE A 82 -4.00 5.28 -0.80
C PHE A 82 -3.69 4.06 -1.67
N CYS A 83 -2.58 4.05 -2.42
CA CYS A 83 -2.19 2.92 -3.26
C CYS A 83 -0.94 2.21 -2.75
N CYS A 84 -0.93 0.91 -2.94
CA CYS A 84 0.24 0.06 -2.89
C CYS A 84 0.95 0.09 -4.25
N PRO A 85 2.29 0.13 -4.33
CA PRO A 85 3.01 0.19 -5.60
C PRO A 85 2.91 -1.12 -6.43
N GLY A 86 2.64 -2.26 -5.79
CA GLY A 86 2.64 -3.58 -6.43
C GLY A 86 4.05 -4.12 -6.70
N LEU A 87 4.14 -5.44 -6.95
CA LEU A 87 5.42 -6.16 -7.09
C LEU A 87 6.27 -5.67 -8.27
N VAL A 88 5.65 -5.41 -9.41
CA VAL A 88 6.37 -5.02 -10.64
C VAL A 88 7.07 -3.68 -10.44
N ARG A 89 6.41 -2.72 -9.76
CA ARG A 89 6.99 -1.40 -9.54
C ARG A 89 8.14 -1.43 -8.55
N VAL A 90 8.19 -2.40 -7.65
CA VAL A 90 9.30 -2.55 -6.69
C VAL A 90 10.41 -3.47 -7.23
N GLY A 91 10.42 -3.74 -8.53
CA GLY A 91 11.48 -4.51 -9.19
C GLY A 91 11.49 -5.99 -8.82
N VAL A 92 10.36 -6.51 -8.34
CA VAL A 92 10.14 -7.94 -8.10
C VAL A 92 9.57 -8.55 -9.39
N ARG A 93 10.26 -9.55 -9.95
CA ARG A 93 10.02 -10.07 -11.30
C ARG A 93 8.79 -10.98 -11.31
N ALA A 94 7.70 -10.50 -11.87
CA ALA A 94 6.46 -11.24 -12.09
C ALA A 94 6.55 -12.41 -13.11
N ASP A 95 7.73 -13.03 -13.28
CA ASP A 95 7.96 -14.17 -14.17
C ASP A 95 7.21 -15.43 -13.68
N LEU A 96 6.64 -15.36 -12.48
CA LEU A 96 5.82 -16.39 -11.88
C LEU A 96 4.37 -16.14 -12.25
N ARG A 97 3.97 -16.57 -13.45
CA ARG A 97 2.63 -17.14 -13.57
C ARG A 97 2.60 -18.28 -12.56
N PRO A 98 1.80 -18.22 -11.49
CA PRO A 98 1.70 -19.37 -10.64
C PRO A 98 1.02 -20.46 -11.48
N THR A 99 1.76 -21.53 -11.77
CA THR A 99 1.41 -22.53 -12.80
C THR A 99 0.20 -23.38 -12.42
N ASN A 100 -0.22 -23.30 -11.15
CA ASN A 100 -1.28 -24.12 -10.55
C ASN A 100 -2.26 -23.25 -9.74
N VAL A 101 -2.87 -22.24 -10.37
CA VAL A 101 -3.79 -21.34 -9.68
C VAL A 101 -5.12 -21.30 -10.42
N ASP A 102 -6.16 -21.82 -9.75
CA ASP A 102 -7.54 -21.79 -10.22
C ASP A 102 -8.06 -20.34 -10.31
N GLY A 103 -9.08 -20.14 -11.13
CA GLY A 103 -9.46 -18.84 -11.70
C GLY A 103 -9.49 -17.63 -10.74
N ASP A 104 -10.03 -17.77 -9.53
CA ASP A 104 -10.19 -16.65 -8.59
C ASP A 104 -8.87 -16.16 -7.97
N ASP A 105 -7.95 -17.08 -7.68
CA ASP A 105 -6.64 -16.75 -7.11
C ASP A 105 -5.74 -16.07 -8.17
N TYR A 106 -5.95 -16.35 -9.46
CA TYR A 106 -5.24 -15.68 -10.56
C TYR A 106 -5.60 -14.19 -10.65
N TYR A 107 -6.88 -13.83 -10.49
CA TYR A 107 -7.31 -12.42 -10.51
C TYR A 107 -6.77 -11.65 -9.29
N TYR A 108 -6.74 -12.29 -8.12
CA TYR A 108 -6.13 -11.71 -6.94
C TYR A 108 -4.63 -11.45 -7.14
N TYR A 109 -3.90 -12.44 -7.66
CA TYR A 109 -2.47 -12.32 -7.95
C TYR A 109 -2.17 -11.20 -8.95
N ARG A 110 -2.96 -11.12 -10.04
CA ARG A 110 -2.79 -10.08 -11.07
C ARG A 110 -2.99 -8.66 -10.52
N ARG A 111 -3.90 -8.46 -9.57
CA ARG A 111 -4.12 -7.17 -8.89
C ARG A 111 -2.88 -6.73 -8.09
N LEU A 112 -2.15 -7.68 -7.52
CA LEU A 112 -0.96 -7.42 -6.68
C LEU A 112 0.32 -7.11 -7.49
N LEU A 113 0.32 -7.40 -8.80
CA LEU A 113 1.47 -7.14 -9.67
C LEU A 113 1.68 -5.63 -9.90
N GLY A 114 0.60 -4.92 -10.20
CA GLY A 114 0.63 -3.48 -10.46
C GLY A 114 0.21 -2.63 -9.25
N PRO A 115 0.28 -1.29 -9.40
CA PRO A 115 -0.30 -0.39 -8.41
C PRO A 115 -1.78 -0.66 -8.21
N HIS A 116 -2.22 -0.74 -6.96
CA HIS A 116 -3.62 -0.99 -6.58
C HIS A 116 -3.95 -0.24 -5.29
N PHE A 117 -5.23 -0.03 -5.00
CA PHE A 117 -5.65 0.55 -3.71
C PHE A 117 -5.21 -0.36 -2.56
N SER A 118 -4.53 0.24 -1.58
CA SER A 118 -4.07 -0.49 -0.41
C SER A 118 -5.21 -0.76 0.55
N TRP A 119 -5.19 -1.93 1.20
CA TRP A 119 -6.14 -2.28 2.26
C TRP A 119 -6.12 -1.26 3.41
N TRP A 120 -4.95 -0.70 3.70
CA TRP A 120 -4.77 0.31 4.75
C TRP A 120 -4.23 1.62 4.18
N GLU A 121 -4.86 2.72 4.57
CA GLU A 121 -4.41 4.08 4.24
C GLU A 121 -3.06 4.37 4.92
N ALA A 122 -2.07 4.87 4.18
CA ALA A 122 -0.76 5.14 4.79
C ALA A 122 -0.83 6.38 5.65
N GLU A 123 -0.27 6.25 6.84
CA GLU A 123 0.26 7.38 7.58
C GLU A 123 1.76 7.46 7.28
N LEU A 124 2.17 8.50 6.57
CA LEU A 124 3.59 8.77 6.34
C LEU A 124 4.14 9.57 7.51
N SER A 125 5.35 9.21 7.95
CA SER A 125 6.02 9.96 9.02
C SER A 125 7.49 10.20 8.71
N ARG A 126 7.97 11.37 9.13
CA ARG A 126 9.38 11.74 9.07
C ARG A 126 10.26 10.84 9.94
N LYS A 127 9.75 10.41 11.10
CA LYS A 127 10.44 9.49 12.01
C LYS A 127 10.83 8.18 11.32
N GLN A 128 9.94 7.64 10.48
CA GLN A 128 10.23 6.40 9.74
C GLN A 128 11.26 6.63 8.62
N GLY A 129 11.19 7.76 7.92
CA GLY A 129 12.17 8.08 6.87
C GLY A 129 13.57 8.34 7.42
N ASN A 130 13.70 8.98 8.59
CA ASN A 130 15.01 9.22 9.22
C ASN A 130 15.73 7.93 9.61
N VAL A 131 15.00 6.85 9.92
CA VAL A 131 15.58 5.52 10.21
C VAL A 131 15.98 4.78 8.93
N PHE A 132 15.45 5.20 7.78
CA PHE A 132 15.68 4.52 6.51
C PHE A 132 16.96 5.00 5.80
N LEU A 133 17.32 6.26 5.98
CA LEU A 133 18.43 6.93 5.29
C LEU A 133 19.74 6.84 6.07
N ARG A 134 20.89 6.65 5.39
CA ARG A 134 22.20 6.68 6.07
C ARG A 134 22.40 7.99 6.80
N ASP A 135 23.22 7.96 7.85
CA ASP A 135 23.49 9.12 8.72
C ASP A 135 23.86 10.39 7.94
N ARG A 136 24.68 10.28 6.89
CA ARG A 136 25.03 11.39 5.98
C ARG A 136 23.84 12.03 5.24
N PHE A 137 22.70 11.36 5.18
CA PHE A 137 21.44 11.79 4.55
C PHE A 137 20.34 12.05 5.59
N SER A 138 20.63 12.01 6.89
CA SER A 138 19.66 12.20 7.98
C SER A 138 18.90 13.54 7.92
N ASN A 139 19.52 14.56 7.33
CA ASN A 139 18.91 15.88 7.12
C ASN A 139 17.99 15.95 5.90
N ASN A 140 17.93 14.91 5.06
CA ASN A 140 17.08 14.89 3.86
C ASN A 140 15.70 14.38 4.25
N CYS A 141 14.79 15.31 4.55
CA CYS A 141 13.44 15.05 5.05
C CYS A 141 12.66 14.06 4.18
N LEU A 142 12.63 12.79 4.60
CA LEU A 142 11.86 11.72 3.97
C LEU A 142 10.66 11.37 4.84
N TYR A 143 9.48 11.43 4.26
CA TYR A 143 8.27 10.86 4.82
C TYR A 143 8.10 9.44 4.29
N LEU A 144 8.03 8.45 5.19
CA LEU A 144 7.93 7.03 4.81
C LEU A 144 6.73 6.37 5.51
N SER A 145 6.15 5.36 4.87
CA SER A 145 5.11 4.49 5.42
C SER A 145 5.70 3.27 6.14
N ARG A 146 5.03 2.80 7.19
CA ARG A 146 5.42 1.59 7.93
C ARG A 146 5.17 0.32 7.14
N TRP A 147 3.96 0.17 6.60
CA TRP A 147 3.53 -0.92 5.73
C TRP A 147 2.17 -0.55 5.12
N CYS A 148 1.95 -0.97 3.88
CA CYS A 148 0.72 -0.71 3.13
C CYS A 148 -0.50 -1.56 3.51
N GLY A 149 -0.38 -2.48 4.47
CA GLY A 149 -1.44 -3.42 4.83
C GLY A 149 -1.69 -4.52 3.77
N CYS A 150 -0.93 -4.51 2.67
CA CYS A 150 -1.02 -5.51 1.60
C CYS A 150 0.14 -6.49 1.75
N THR A 151 -0.18 -7.79 1.74
CA THR A 151 0.81 -8.86 1.72
C THR A 151 0.98 -9.34 0.28
N HIS A 152 2.21 -9.31 -0.20
CA HIS A 152 2.54 -9.85 -1.52
C HIS A 152 3.33 -11.13 -1.35
N ILE A 153 2.89 -12.22 -1.97
CA ILE A 153 3.57 -13.50 -1.92
C ILE A 153 4.13 -13.78 -3.30
N GLU A 154 5.41 -14.12 -3.37
CA GLU A 154 6.06 -14.62 -4.57
C GLU A 154 6.92 -15.82 -4.17
N GLU A 155 6.63 -16.98 -4.77
CA GLU A 155 7.23 -18.27 -4.43
C GLU A 155 7.30 -18.51 -2.92
N LYS A 156 8.48 -18.28 -2.33
CA LYS A 156 8.84 -18.59 -0.94
C LYS A 156 8.85 -17.36 -0.04
N TYR A 157 8.71 -16.15 -0.61
CA TYR A 157 8.91 -14.91 0.11
C TYR A 157 7.62 -14.12 0.26
N LYS A 158 7.45 -13.60 1.48
CA LYS A 158 6.42 -12.63 1.81
C LYS A 158 7.02 -11.23 1.79
N TYR A 159 6.52 -10.40 0.91
CA TYR A 159 6.96 -9.04 0.68
C TYR A 159 6.01 -8.03 1.33
N MET A 160 6.59 -7.08 2.06
CA MET A 160 5.91 -5.93 2.64
C MET A 160 6.31 -4.68 1.87
N LEU A 161 5.37 -4.02 1.19
CA LEU A 161 5.71 -2.85 0.37
C LEU A 161 5.65 -1.55 1.18
N PHE A 162 6.55 -0.63 0.87
CA PHE A 162 6.61 0.71 1.45
C PHE A 162 6.55 1.80 0.39
N ARG A 163 6.14 2.98 0.84
CA ARG A 163 6.00 4.19 0.03
C ARG A 163 6.42 5.41 0.84
N GLY A 164 6.87 6.45 0.15
CA GLY A 164 7.33 7.67 0.78
C GLY A 164 7.55 8.81 -0.19
N ILE A 165 7.87 9.98 0.34
CA ILE A 165 8.14 11.18 -0.45
C ILE A 165 9.19 12.03 0.27
N PHE A 166 10.16 12.54 -0.49
CA PHE A 166 11.09 13.55 -0.01
C PHE A 166 10.46 14.93 -0.04
N ILE A 167 10.65 15.70 1.03
CA ILE A 167 10.41 17.14 1.02
C ILE A 167 11.60 17.80 0.32
N ASP A 168 11.30 18.71 -0.61
CA ASP A 168 12.29 19.47 -1.37
C ASP A 168 13.40 18.61 -2.00
N PHE A 169 12.98 17.53 -2.67
CA PHE A 169 13.89 16.47 -3.14
C PHE A 169 15.09 17.00 -3.93
N LYS A 170 14.89 18.02 -4.79
CA LYS A 170 15.94 18.54 -5.68
C LYS A 170 17.09 19.22 -4.93
N ASN A 171 16.86 19.67 -3.71
CA ASN A 171 17.90 20.27 -2.87
C ASN A 171 18.53 19.27 -1.89
N THR A 172 18.13 18.00 -1.93
CA THR A 172 18.69 16.96 -1.05
C THR A 172 20.05 16.45 -1.51
N LEU A 173 20.87 15.99 -0.54
CA LEU A 173 22.11 15.27 -0.83
C LEU A 173 21.85 13.92 -1.51
N VAL A 174 20.68 13.30 -1.24
CA VAL A 174 20.22 12.11 -1.97
C VAL A 174 20.08 12.43 -3.46
N TRP A 175 19.42 13.52 -3.84
CA TRP A 175 19.30 13.92 -5.24
C TRP A 175 20.65 14.15 -5.90
N GLN A 176 21.55 14.88 -5.24
CA GLN A 176 22.93 15.06 -5.75
C GLN A 176 23.58 13.69 -6.02
N THR A 177 23.54 12.79 -5.03
CA THR A 177 24.15 11.45 -5.14
C THR A 177 23.58 10.61 -6.30
N VAL A 178 22.25 10.63 -6.50
CA VAL A 178 21.63 9.80 -7.56
C VAL A 178 21.65 10.46 -8.93
N ASN A 179 21.64 11.80 -8.99
CA ASN A 179 21.60 12.55 -10.24
C ASN A 179 22.98 12.70 -10.89
N ASP A 180 24.06 12.59 -10.13
CA ASP A 180 25.44 12.75 -10.59
C ASP A 180 25.92 11.66 -11.59
N GLY A 181 25.10 10.64 -11.89
CA GLY A 181 25.43 9.67 -12.93
C GLY A 181 24.27 8.78 -13.38
N TYR A 182 24.39 8.23 -14.59
CA TYR A 182 23.44 7.25 -15.14
C TYR A 182 23.50 5.88 -14.45
N ARG A 183 24.56 5.62 -13.66
CA ARG A 183 24.86 4.31 -13.06
C ARG A 183 23.77 3.77 -12.14
N TYR A 184 22.97 4.64 -11.54
CA TYR A 184 21.92 4.26 -10.59
C TYR A 184 20.52 4.31 -11.19
N ARG A 185 20.39 4.70 -12.48
CA ARG A 185 19.10 4.75 -13.15
C ARG A 185 18.63 3.34 -13.44
N VAL A 186 17.35 3.09 -13.16
CA VAL A 186 16.71 1.80 -13.44
C VAL A 186 15.55 2.02 -14.41
N ASP A 187 15.28 1.01 -15.24
CA ASP A 187 14.16 1.01 -16.19
C ASP A 187 12.85 0.64 -15.47
N LEU A 188 12.46 1.47 -14.50
CA LEU A 188 11.20 1.38 -13.78
C LEU A 188 10.51 2.75 -13.79
N ASN A 189 9.21 2.78 -14.05
CA ASN A 189 8.43 4.02 -13.87
C ASN A 189 7.98 4.15 -12.41
N CYS A 190 7.75 5.39 -11.97
CA CYS A 190 7.17 5.64 -10.67
C CYS A 190 5.81 4.94 -10.51
N ALA A 191 5.56 4.38 -9.33
CA ALA A 191 4.26 3.77 -9.02
C ALA A 191 3.11 4.78 -8.87
N PHE A 192 3.44 6.05 -8.59
CA PHE A 192 2.46 7.04 -8.13
C PHE A 192 2.29 8.23 -9.08
N CYS A 193 3.28 8.55 -9.92
CA CYS A 193 3.21 9.65 -10.89
C CYS A 193 3.70 9.20 -12.27
N ASP A 194 3.58 10.08 -13.26
CA ASP A 194 3.94 9.78 -14.66
C ASP A 194 5.45 9.84 -14.95
N SER A 195 6.28 9.98 -13.91
CA SER A 195 7.73 9.99 -14.05
C SER A 195 8.25 8.64 -14.54
N LYS A 196 9.04 8.69 -15.62
CA LYS A 196 9.74 7.55 -16.22
C LYS A 196 11.19 7.41 -15.76
N ARG A 197 11.65 8.35 -14.93
CA ARG A 197 13.04 8.38 -14.43
C ARG A 197 13.05 7.97 -12.97
N THR A 198 13.68 6.83 -12.69
CA THR A 198 13.84 6.32 -11.34
C THR A 198 15.28 5.89 -11.08
N TRP A 199 15.67 5.96 -9.81
CA TRP A 199 17.00 5.62 -9.33
C TRP A 199 16.90 4.63 -8.18
N ASP A 200 17.86 3.71 -8.12
CA ASP A 200 18.02 2.76 -7.02
C ASP A 200 18.77 3.41 -5.85
N LEU A 201 18.06 3.59 -4.73
CA LEU A 201 18.59 4.18 -3.49
C LEU A 201 19.58 3.25 -2.78
N TYR A 202 19.47 1.94 -3.00
CA TYR A 202 20.38 0.96 -2.42
C TYR A 202 21.74 1.02 -3.13
N SER A 203 21.72 0.95 -4.47
CA SER A 203 22.92 1.02 -5.30
C SER A 203 23.65 2.36 -5.15
N SER A 204 22.93 3.45 -4.89
CA SER A 204 23.51 4.76 -4.60
C SER A 204 24.02 4.93 -3.15
N SER A 205 23.95 3.88 -2.32
CA SER A 205 24.36 3.92 -0.91
C SER A 205 23.58 4.96 -0.06
N CYS A 206 22.35 5.28 -0.43
CA CYS A 206 21.50 6.21 0.32
C CYS A 206 20.84 5.57 1.54
N LEU A 207 20.66 4.25 1.54
CA LEU A 207 19.94 3.52 2.58
C LEU A 207 20.86 2.94 3.66
N ILE A 208 20.42 2.96 4.92
CA ILE A 208 21.09 2.26 6.02
C ILE A 208 21.11 0.76 5.71
N ARG A 209 22.29 0.14 5.81
CA ARG A 209 22.43 -1.32 5.89
C ARG A 209 22.25 -1.75 7.35
N VAL A 210 21.04 -1.69 7.92
CA VAL A 210 20.77 -2.18 9.30
C VAL A 210 19.43 -2.91 9.38
N PHE A 211 19.51 -4.24 9.38
CA PHE A 211 19.06 -5.13 10.46
C PHE A 211 20.01 -6.34 10.43
N GLY A 212 20.95 -6.38 11.37
CA GLY A 212 21.79 -7.55 11.59
C GLY A 212 21.02 -8.59 12.42
N ILE A 213 20.83 -9.77 11.86
CA ILE A 213 21.23 -10.99 12.57
C ILE A 213 22.49 -11.44 11.83
N LYS A 214 23.55 -11.69 12.61
CA LYS A 214 24.81 -12.25 12.09
C LYS A 214 24.54 -13.61 11.48
N ASP A 215 25.30 -13.90 10.45
CA ASP A 215 25.47 -15.17 9.74
C ASP A 215 24.54 -15.34 8.52
N ASP A 216 25.17 -15.18 7.36
CA ASP A 216 24.78 -15.63 6.01
C ASP A 216 23.33 -15.44 5.57
N GLU A 217 23.03 -14.24 5.03
CA GLU A 217 22.32 -14.01 3.75
C GLU A 217 22.00 -12.51 3.60
N GLU A 218 22.44 -11.90 2.49
CA GLU A 218 22.21 -10.50 2.13
C GLU A 218 20.72 -10.11 2.20
N ARG A 219 20.32 -9.25 3.15
CA ARG A 219 18.91 -8.87 3.33
C ARG A 219 18.70 -7.36 3.45
N PHE A 220 18.70 -6.68 2.30
CA PHE A 220 17.96 -5.42 2.08
C PHE A 220 17.21 -5.50 0.74
N ASP A 221 15.89 -5.63 0.80
CA ASP A 221 14.93 -4.55 0.59
C ASP A 221 15.31 -3.50 -0.46
N ARG A 222 14.70 -3.58 -1.65
CA ARG A 222 14.91 -2.63 -2.75
C ARG A 222 14.13 -1.35 -2.48
N GLY A 223 14.75 -0.20 -2.73
CA GLY A 223 14.12 1.11 -2.63
C GLY A 223 14.46 1.96 -3.84
N PHE A 224 13.45 2.54 -4.45
CA PHE A 224 13.59 3.38 -5.63
C PHE A 224 13.04 4.78 -5.34
N VAL A 225 13.60 5.78 -6.01
CA VAL A 225 13.10 7.15 -6.00
C VAL A 225 12.88 7.65 -7.42
N CYS A 226 11.79 8.37 -7.68
CA CYS A 226 11.56 9.02 -8.98
C CYS A 226 12.03 10.49 -8.99
N GLU A 227 11.95 11.14 -10.15
CA GLU A 227 12.44 12.52 -10.31
C GLU A 227 11.67 13.55 -9.47
N ASN A 228 10.44 13.22 -9.04
CA ASN A 228 9.61 14.04 -8.16
C ASN A 228 9.81 13.71 -6.68
N GLY A 229 10.75 12.84 -6.33
CA GLY A 229 11.04 12.48 -4.94
C GLY A 229 10.12 11.44 -4.34
N HIS A 230 9.25 10.80 -5.13
CA HIS A 230 8.44 9.67 -4.66
C HIS A 230 9.31 8.43 -4.49
N VAL A 231 9.21 7.81 -3.32
CA VAL A 231 9.91 6.61 -2.90
C VAL A 231 8.96 5.42 -2.88
N PHE A 232 9.39 4.28 -3.41
CA PHE A 232 8.68 3.01 -3.33
C PHE A 232 9.66 1.86 -3.25
N GLY A 233 9.26 0.79 -2.57
CA GLY A 233 10.14 -0.35 -2.40
C GLY A 233 9.49 -1.48 -1.62
N VAL A 234 10.31 -2.46 -1.28
CA VAL A 234 9.90 -3.71 -0.64
C VAL A 234 10.79 -4.04 0.54
N TRP A 235 10.18 -4.54 1.61
CA TRP A 235 10.82 -5.28 2.69
C TRP A 235 10.56 -6.78 2.55
N ARG A 236 11.55 -7.64 2.82
CA ARG A 236 11.33 -9.08 3.01
C ARG A 236 10.92 -9.37 4.45
N ASP A 237 9.80 -10.06 4.64
CA ASP A 237 9.38 -10.55 5.96
C ASP A 237 10.23 -11.79 6.32
N LEU A 238 11.27 -11.58 7.11
CA LEU A 238 12.25 -12.62 7.47
C LEU A 238 11.76 -13.57 8.56
N ARG A 239 10.62 -13.30 9.19
CA ARG A 239 10.18 -14.06 10.36
C ARG A 239 9.13 -15.12 10.06
N GLY A 240 8.46 -15.09 8.91
CA GLY A 240 7.34 -16.04 8.70
C GLY A 240 6.27 -15.93 9.80
N GLU A 241 6.20 -14.79 10.51
CA GLU A 241 5.31 -14.55 11.64
C GLU A 241 4.20 -13.57 11.26
N PRO A 242 3.23 -13.92 10.38
CA PRO A 242 1.95 -13.25 10.38
C PRO A 242 1.25 -13.45 11.73
N LEU A 243 1.48 -14.58 12.41
CA LEU A 243 0.65 -15.03 13.51
C LEU A 243 0.75 -14.14 14.75
N TYR A 244 1.94 -13.71 15.19
CA TYR A 244 2.03 -12.90 16.41
C TYR A 244 1.43 -11.48 16.27
N ARG A 245 1.52 -10.88 15.08
CA ARG A 245 0.89 -9.56 14.82
C ARG A 245 -0.59 -9.66 14.47
N CYS A 246 -1.02 -10.73 13.79
CA CYS A 246 -2.43 -11.06 13.64
C CYS A 246 -3.07 -11.37 15.00
N PHE A 247 -2.34 -12.02 15.92
CA PHE A 247 -2.79 -12.30 17.29
C PHE A 247 -2.95 -11.00 18.10
N LEU A 248 -2.00 -10.07 18.01
CA LEU A 248 -2.14 -8.74 18.62
C LEU A 248 -3.26 -7.90 17.97
N MET A 249 -3.55 -8.09 16.68
CA MET A 249 -4.70 -7.46 16.01
C MET A 249 -6.03 -8.10 16.41
N LEU A 250 -6.10 -9.43 16.53
CA LEU A 250 -7.28 -10.16 17.04
C LEU A 250 -7.57 -9.76 18.49
N VAL A 251 -6.54 -9.66 19.33
CA VAL A 251 -6.69 -9.18 20.71
C VAL A 251 -7.19 -7.73 20.75
N ARG A 252 -6.76 -6.87 19.83
CA ARG A 252 -7.29 -5.50 19.69
C ARG A 252 -8.76 -5.45 19.24
N ILE A 253 -9.16 -6.33 18.32
CA ILE A 253 -10.54 -6.41 17.83
C ILE A 253 -11.46 -6.93 18.96
N VAL A 254 -11.06 -7.99 19.66
CA VAL A 254 -11.81 -8.53 20.82
C VAL A 254 -11.91 -7.51 21.96
N LEU A 255 -10.87 -6.71 22.21
CA LEU A 255 -10.93 -5.62 23.19
C LEU A 255 -11.87 -4.48 22.76
N ILE A 256 -11.99 -4.20 21.47
CA ILE A 256 -12.94 -3.21 20.95
C ILE A 256 -14.38 -3.72 21.09
N ASP A 257 -14.62 -5.01 20.80
CA ASP A 257 -15.94 -5.64 20.98
C ASP A 257 -16.36 -5.71 22.46
N LEU A 258 -15.41 -5.91 23.38
CA LEU A 258 -15.65 -5.88 24.84
C LEU A 258 -15.91 -4.47 25.38
N LEU A 259 -15.35 -3.43 24.76
CA LEU A 259 -15.51 -2.03 25.20
C LEU A 259 -16.70 -1.32 24.53
N TYR A 260 -17.17 -1.81 23.37
CA TYR A 260 -18.26 -1.22 22.59
C TYR A 260 -19.17 -2.32 21.98
N PRO A 261 -20.02 -2.99 22.78
CA PRO A 261 -20.81 -4.15 22.34
C PRO A 261 -21.90 -3.82 21.29
N ALA A 262 -22.08 -2.56 20.90
CA ALA A 262 -23.06 -2.14 19.90
C ALA A 262 -22.55 -2.22 18.45
N ILE A 263 -21.27 -2.58 18.22
CA ILE A 263 -20.69 -2.70 16.89
C ILE A 263 -20.50 -4.18 16.56
N THR A 264 -21.53 -4.81 15.99
CA THR A 264 -21.44 -6.21 15.53
C THR A 264 -20.61 -6.28 14.25
N VAL A 265 -19.32 -6.62 14.36
CA VAL A 265 -18.46 -6.89 13.19
C VAL A 265 -18.50 -8.39 12.87
N TYR A 266 -19.15 -8.76 11.76
CA TYR A 266 -19.10 -10.12 11.23
C TYR A 266 -17.73 -10.38 10.59
N VAL A 267 -16.88 -11.15 11.26
CA VAL A 267 -15.62 -11.65 10.69
C VAL A 267 -15.84 -13.05 10.12
N TYR A 268 -15.87 -13.15 8.79
CA TYR A 268 -15.76 -14.42 8.08
C TYR A 268 -14.34 -14.96 8.23
N VAL A 269 -14.17 -16.00 9.04
CA VAL A 269 -12.93 -16.77 9.11
C VAL A 269 -12.92 -17.75 7.94
N ILE A 270 -12.19 -17.42 6.87
CA ILE A 270 -11.86 -18.38 5.82
C ILE A 270 -10.83 -19.35 6.40
N GLY A 271 -11.25 -20.59 6.61
CA GLY A 271 -10.44 -21.64 7.23
C GLY A 271 -9.25 -22.03 6.35
N LEU A 272 -8.04 -21.96 6.91
CA LEU A 272 -6.92 -22.74 6.44
C LEU A 272 -6.97 -24.10 7.14
N GLY A 273 -7.43 -25.10 6.41
CA GLY A 273 -7.25 -26.50 6.79
C GLY A 273 -5.76 -26.84 6.72
N MET A 274 -5.20 -27.33 7.82
CA MET A 274 -3.98 -28.12 7.81
C MET A 274 -4.33 -29.48 8.39
N SER A 275 -4.24 -30.51 7.54
CA SER A 275 -4.29 -31.91 7.94
C SER A 275 -3.09 -32.21 8.82
N GLU A 276 -3.32 -32.75 10.01
CA GLU A 276 -2.29 -33.42 10.78
C GLU A 276 -2.25 -34.89 10.39
N ASN A 277 -1.11 -35.32 9.85
CA ASN A 277 -0.74 -36.72 9.80
C ASN A 277 -0.53 -37.21 11.23
N VAL A 278 -1.49 -37.95 11.77
CA VAL A 278 -1.30 -38.80 12.96
C VAL A 278 -1.28 -40.24 12.47
N ALA A 279 -0.11 -40.86 12.55
CA ALA A 279 0.01 -42.30 12.46
C ALA A 279 -0.50 -42.90 13.78
N GLN A 280 -1.61 -43.65 13.73
CA GLN A 280 -1.91 -44.71 14.69
C GLN A 280 -2.59 -45.86 13.94
N ASP A 281 -1.98 -47.05 14.07
CA ASP A 281 -2.52 -48.35 13.70
C ASP A 281 -3.91 -48.61 14.31
N GLY A 282 -4.73 -49.38 13.58
CA GLY A 282 -5.74 -50.25 14.18
C GLY A 282 -7.20 -49.97 13.78
N ASP A 283 -7.69 -50.83 12.88
CA ASP A 283 -9.08 -51.29 12.70
C ASP A 283 -10.24 -50.30 12.49
N GLY A 284 -10.86 -50.42 11.31
CA GLY A 284 -12.29 -50.72 11.25
C GLY A 284 -13.29 -49.57 11.05
N ALA A 285 -13.81 -49.52 9.81
CA ALA A 285 -15.15 -49.06 9.40
C ALA A 285 -15.43 -47.56 9.22
N ALA A 286 -15.98 -47.27 8.05
CA ALA A 286 -16.37 -45.98 7.53
C ALA A 286 -17.63 -45.39 8.20
N GLY A 287 -17.66 -44.06 8.36
CA GLY A 287 -18.87 -43.31 8.69
C GLY A 287 -18.79 -41.86 8.20
N HIS A 288 -19.58 -41.50 7.18
CA HIS A 288 -19.80 -40.12 6.74
C HIS A 288 -20.64 -39.36 7.77
N GLY A 289 -20.10 -38.28 8.36
CA GLY A 289 -20.83 -37.37 9.23
C GLY A 289 -21.16 -36.05 8.52
N VAL A 290 -22.42 -35.89 8.10
CA VAL A 290 -22.99 -34.60 7.67
C VAL A 290 -23.42 -33.82 8.92
N VAL A 291 -22.90 -32.62 9.13
CA VAL A 291 -23.35 -31.74 10.24
C VAL A 291 -24.23 -30.61 9.67
N ARG A 292 -25.53 -30.68 9.98
CA ARG A 292 -26.48 -29.57 9.84
C ARG A 292 -26.35 -28.65 11.05
N PHE A 293 -26.25 -27.33 10.81
CA PHE A 293 -26.34 -26.34 11.89
C PHE A 293 -27.79 -25.85 12.05
N ILE A 294 -28.33 -26.03 13.25
CA ILE A 294 -29.59 -25.46 13.73
C ILE A 294 -29.24 -24.13 14.42
N GLY A 295 -29.85 -23.02 13.99
CA GLY A 295 -29.66 -21.71 14.61
C GLY A 295 -30.42 -21.56 15.95
N PRO A 296 -29.98 -20.66 16.85
CA PRO A 296 -30.65 -20.40 18.12
C PRO A 296 -31.96 -19.60 17.92
N PRO A 297 -32.96 -19.77 18.82
CA PRO A 297 -34.23 -19.06 18.70
C PRO A 297 -34.10 -17.61 19.17
N VAL A 298 -34.80 -16.72 18.46
CA VAL A 298 -34.92 -15.29 18.76
C VAL A 298 -35.79 -15.09 20.01
N PRO A 299 -35.36 -14.24 20.95
CA PRO A 299 -36.14 -13.05 21.28
C PRO A 299 -35.33 -11.75 21.14
#